data_AF-S4Y2T7-F1
#
_entry.id   AF-S4Y2T7-F1
#
_cell.length_a   1.000
_cell.length_b   1.000
_cell.length_c   1.000
_cell.angle_alpha   90.00
_cell.angle_beta   90.00
_cell.angle_gamma   90.00
#
_symmetry.space_group_name_H-M   'P 1'
#
loop_
_entity.id
_entity.type
_entity.pdbx_description
1 polymer ?
#
loop_
_entity_poly.entity_id
_entity_poly.type
_entity_poly.pdbx_seq_one_letter_code
_entity_poly.pdbx_strand_id
1 'polypeptide(L)'
;MDLNDIADVIDRRPVSYEEVEHIIDRLESEGLRVAEPLDAGDVEVLRAVLASARRLAAELGRTPTIGEIALASGHAPHTVRRALEQAGRAKTC
;
A
#
# COMPACT_ATOMS: atom_id res chain seq x y z
N MET A 1 -5.06 23.44 22.29
CA MET A 1 -4.46 22.21 21.77
C MET A 1 -3.11 22.58 21.23
N ASP A 2 -2.09 22.37 22.05
CA ASP A 2 -0.69 22.49 21.68
C ASP A 2 -0.19 21.12 21.20
N LEU A 3 0.86 21.05 20.39
CA LEU A 3 1.42 19.77 19.93
C LEU A 3 1.91 18.91 21.12
N ASN A 4 2.26 19.57 22.23
CA ASN A 4 2.59 18.93 23.50
C ASN A 4 1.42 18.14 24.13
N ASP A 5 0.16 18.54 23.89
CA ASP A 5 -1.00 17.83 24.44
C ASP A 5 -1.17 16.43 23.79
N ILE A 6 -0.67 16.25 22.56
CA ILE A 6 -0.69 14.97 21.84
C ILE A 6 0.41 14.04 22.34
N ALA A 7 1.55 14.59 22.76
CA ALA A 7 2.70 13.81 23.23
C ALA A 7 2.42 13.04 24.53
N ASP A 8 1.58 13.59 25.42
CA ASP A 8 1.16 12.93 26.66
C ASP A 8 0.15 11.78 26.42
N VAL A 9 -0.52 11.78 25.26
CA VAL A 9 -1.53 10.76 24.88
C VAL A 9 -0.91 9.61 24.08
N ILE A 10 0.20 9.85 23.38
CA ILE A 10 0.92 8.81 22.63
C ILE A 10 1.72 7.94 23.62
N ASP A 11 1.09 6.85 24.08
CA ASP A 11 1.74 5.80 24.87
C ASP A 11 2.94 5.21 24.11
N ARG A 12 3.99 4.81 24.82
CA ARG A 12 5.23 4.25 24.24
C ARG A 12 5.07 2.80 23.81
N ARG A 13 3.85 2.28 23.80
CA ARG A 13 3.54 0.92 23.39
C ARG A 13 3.91 0.74 21.91
N PRO A 14 4.76 -0.25 21.57
CA PRO A 14 5.06 -0.53 20.19
C PRO A 14 3.78 -0.98 19.47
N VAL A 15 3.42 -0.26 18.42
CA VAL A 15 2.31 -0.60 17.53
C VAL A 15 2.85 -1.52 16.44
N SER A 16 2.24 -2.69 16.26
CA SER A 16 2.61 -3.60 15.18
C SER A 16 1.95 -3.18 13.86
N TYR A 17 2.52 -3.59 12.73
CA TYR A 17 1.91 -3.37 11.41
C TYR A 17 0.50 -3.99 11.33
N GLU A 18 0.32 -5.17 11.92
CA GLU A 18 -0.99 -5.84 11.97
C GLU A 18 -2.01 -5.03 12.78
N GLU A 19 -1.60 -4.43 13.89
CA GLU A 19 -2.47 -3.58 14.71
C GLU A 19 -2.88 -2.32 13.93
N VAL A 20 -1.97 -1.72 13.15
CA VAL A 20 -2.27 -0.59 12.26
C VAL A 20 -3.29 -0.98 11.19
N GLU A 21 -3.09 -2.10 10.49
CA GLU A 21 -4.03 -2.56 9.46
C GLU A 21 -5.42 -2.82 10.05
N HIS A 22 -5.50 -3.46 11.22
CA HIS A 22 -6.78 -3.68 11.89
C HIS A 22 -7.49 -2.38 12.29
N ILE A 23 -6.75 -1.36 12.71
CA ILE A 23 -7.31 -0.04 13.02
C ILE A 23 -7.83 0.63 11.74
N ILE A 24 -7.07 0.57 10.65
CA ILE A 24 -7.48 1.12 9.35
C ILE A 24 -8.76 0.45 8.86
N ASP A 25 -8.79 -0.88 8.81
CA ASP A 25 -9.95 -1.64 8.34
C ASP A 25 -11.21 -1.32 9.16
N ARG A 26 -11.07 -1.18 10.49
CA ARG A 26 -12.18 -0.78 11.37
C ARG A 26 -12.70 0.62 11.03
N LEU A 27 -11.81 1.60 10.88
CA LEU A 27 -12.20 2.97 10.53
C LEU A 27 -12.88 3.03 9.16
N GLU A 28 -12.36 2.30 8.17
CA GLU A 28 -12.96 2.21 6.83
C GLU A 28 -14.34 1.53 6.87
N SER A 29 -14.52 0.50 7.70
CA SER A 29 -15.83 -0.15 7.90
C SER A 29 -16.88 0.77 8.56
N GLU A 30 -16.43 1.74 9.35
CA GLU A 30 -17.25 2.80 9.94
C GLU A 30 -17.52 3.95 8.93
N GLY A 31 -17.03 3.82 7.69
CA GLY A 31 -17.21 4.80 6.61
C GLY A 31 -16.22 5.95 6.65
N LEU A 32 -15.20 5.90 7.52
CA LEU A 32 -14.14 6.89 7.60
C LEU A 32 -13.06 6.57 6.57
N ARG A 33 -12.73 7.54 5.73
CA ARG A 33 -11.65 7.39 4.75
C ARG A 33 -10.32 7.73 5.41
N VAL A 34 -9.47 6.70 5.62
CA VAL A 34 -8.14 6.85 6.22
C VAL A 34 -7.05 7.03 5.15
N ALA A 35 -7.25 6.48 3.95
CA ALA A 35 -6.33 6.63 2.82
C ALA A 35 -6.69 7.83 1.92
N GLU A 36 -5.66 8.49 1.37
CA GLU A 36 -5.87 9.48 0.31
C GLU A 36 -6.52 8.83 -0.93
N PRO A 37 -7.43 9.53 -1.63
CA PRO A 37 -7.97 9.05 -2.89
C PRO A 37 -6.82 8.86 -3.89
N LEU A 38 -6.86 7.76 -4.65
CA LEU A 38 -5.93 7.57 -5.77
C LEU A 38 -6.13 8.73 -6.76
N ASP A 39 -5.04 9.45 -7.03
CA ASP A 39 -5.03 10.42 -8.11
C ASP A 39 -4.73 9.75 -9.45
N ALA A 40 -4.76 10.52 -10.53
CA ALA A 40 -4.47 10.00 -11.87
C ALA A 40 -3.03 9.45 -11.99
N GLY A 41 -2.07 10.01 -11.24
CA GLY A 41 -0.69 9.54 -11.22
C GLY A 41 -0.57 8.17 -10.56
N ASP A 42 -1.29 7.96 -9.47
CA ASP A 42 -1.35 6.68 -8.77
C ASP A 42 -1.94 5.56 -9.63
N VAL A 43 -2.95 5.87 -10.45
CA VAL A 43 -3.54 4.92 -11.39
C VAL A 43 -2.54 4.53 -12.50
N GLU A 44 -1.76 5.48 -13.02
CA GLU A 44 -0.76 5.17 -14.05
C GLU A 44 0.40 4.34 -13.48
N VAL A 45 0.85 4.66 -12.26
CA VAL A 45 1.83 3.85 -11.53
C VAL A 45 1.30 2.42 -11.32
N LEU A 46 0.03 2.29 -10.91
CA LEU A 46 -0.62 0.99 -10.74
C LEU A 46 -0.61 0.18 -12.04
N ARG A 47 -0.99 0.80 -13.17
CA ARG A 47 -0.96 0.13 -14.49
C ARG A 47 0.43 -0.33 -14.85
N ALA A 48 1.45 0.51 -14.68
CA ALA A 48 2.84 0.19 -14.98
C ALA A 48 3.36 -0.96 -14.13
N VAL A 49 3.08 -0.94 -12.82
CA VAL A 49 3.46 -2.00 -11.87
C VAL A 49 2.81 -3.33 -12.25
N LEU A 50 1.50 -3.35 -12.54
CA LEU A 50 0.79 -4.58 -12.91
C LEU A 50 1.25 -5.13 -14.26
N ALA A 51 1.56 -4.27 -15.23
CA ALA A 51 2.12 -4.69 -16.51
C ALA A 51 3.50 -5.35 -16.33
N SER A 52 4.39 -4.72 -15.57
CA SER A 52 5.73 -5.26 -15.26
C SER A 52 5.65 -6.57 -14.48
N ALA A 53 4.76 -6.68 -13.48
CA ALA A 53 4.57 -7.89 -12.70
C ALA A 53 4.07 -9.06 -13.57
N ARG A 54 3.10 -8.82 -14.47
CA ARG A 54 2.61 -9.86 -15.39
C ARG A 54 3.66 -10.32 -16.37
N ARG A 55 4.43 -9.38 -16.94
CA ARG A 55 5.53 -9.69 -17.85
C ARG A 55 6.59 -10.55 -17.16
N LEU A 56 7.06 -10.12 -15.98
CA LEU A 56 8.04 -10.86 -15.18
C LEU A 56 7.51 -12.24 -14.77
N ALA A 57 6.24 -12.36 -14.42
CA ALA A 57 5.66 -13.66 -14.07
C ALA A 57 5.70 -14.65 -15.26
N ALA A 58 5.43 -14.16 -16.47
CA ALA A 58 5.53 -14.96 -17.68
C ALA A 58 6.99 -15.35 -18.02
N GLU A 59 7.94 -14.44 -17.80
CA GLU A 59 9.37 -14.67 -18.06
C GLU A 59 10.02 -15.63 -17.04
N LEU A 60 9.66 -15.49 -15.76
CA LEU A 60 10.27 -16.26 -14.66
C LEU A 60 9.54 -17.59 -14.41
N GLY A 61 8.32 -17.77 -14.92
CA GLY A 61 7.47 -18.93 -14.62
C GLY A 61 7.04 -19.02 -13.15
N ARG A 62 7.21 -17.95 -12.37
CA ARG A 62 6.81 -17.82 -10.96
C ARG A 62 6.36 -16.40 -10.66
N THR A 63 5.72 -16.22 -9.50
CA THR A 63 5.40 -14.88 -9.00
C THR A 63 6.69 -14.07 -8.77
N PRO A 64 6.84 -12.89 -9.38
CA PRO A 64 7.98 -12.02 -9.14
C PRO A 64 7.88 -11.34 -7.76
N THR A 65 9.04 -11.06 -7.17
CA THR A 65 9.16 -10.32 -5.92
C THR A 65 8.98 -8.81 -6.12
N ILE A 66 8.69 -8.08 -5.06
CA ILE A 66 8.55 -6.61 -5.09
C ILE A 66 9.82 -5.94 -5.64
N GLY A 67 11.00 -6.45 -5.27
CA GLY A 67 12.28 -5.92 -5.74
C GLY A 67 12.49 -6.10 -7.25
N GLU A 68 12.11 -7.26 -7.78
CA GLU A 68 12.19 -7.54 -9.22
C GLU A 68 11.24 -6.64 -10.02
N ILE A 69 10.02 -6.43 -9.52
CA ILE A 69 9.05 -5.54 -10.15
C ILE A 69 9.53 -4.09 -10.11
N ALA A 70 10.07 -3.63 -8.97
CA ALA A 70 10.62 -2.29 -8.80
C ALA A 70 11.73 -1.99 -9.81
N LEU A 71 12.66 -2.93 -9.97
CA LEU A 71 13.72 -2.85 -10.98
C LEU A 71 13.15 -2.78 -12.40
N ALA A 72 12.16 -3.62 -12.72
CA ALA A 72 11.59 -3.70 -14.06
C ALA A 72 10.63 -2.54 -14.41
N SER A 73 10.00 -1.92 -13.42
CA SER A 73 9.08 -0.79 -13.61
C SER A 73 9.75 0.58 -13.43
N GLY A 74 10.97 0.63 -12.88
CA GLY A 74 11.64 1.90 -12.57
C GLY A 74 11.01 2.66 -11.40
N HIS A 75 10.29 1.96 -10.52
CA HIS A 75 9.63 2.55 -9.35
C HIS A 75 10.27 2.09 -8.06
N ALA A 76 10.16 2.88 -7.00
CA ALA A 76 10.67 2.49 -5.69
C ALA A 76 9.87 1.29 -5.11
N PRO A 77 10.49 0.40 -4.32
CA PRO A 77 9.81 -0.77 -3.76
C PRO A 77 8.54 -0.47 -2.95
N HIS A 78 8.52 0.64 -2.21
CA HIS A 78 7.35 1.05 -1.45
C HIS A 78 6.18 1.49 -2.35
N THR A 79 6.47 2.09 -3.51
CA THR A 79 5.49 2.46 -4.52
C THR A 79 4.86 1.22 -5.14
N VAL A 80 5.68 0.21 -5.47
CA VAL A 80 5.23 -1.08 -6.00
C VAL A 80 4.35 -1.80 -4.98
N ARG A 81 4.78 -1.85 -3.70
CA ARG A 81 3.99 -2.45 -2.62
C ARG A 81 2.61 -1.79 -2.50
N ARG A 82 2.56 -0.45 -2.42
CA ARG A 82 1.30 0.30 -2.34
C ARG A 82 0.39 0.01 -3.53
N ALA A 83 0.93 0.01 -4.75
CA ALA A 83 0.16 -0.30 -5.95
C ALA A 83 -0.43 -1.73 -5.91
N LEU A 84 0.34 -2.73 -5.49
CA LEU A 84 -0.14 -4.11 -5.39
C LEU A 84 -1.19 -4.29 -4.29
N GLU A 85 -1.05 -3.62 -3.15
CA GLU A 85 -2.05 -3.59 -2.08
C GLU A 85 -3.39 -3.02 -2.58
N GLN A 86 -3.34 -1.93 -3.34
CA GLN A 86 -4.52 -1.33 -3.96
C GLN A 86 -5.17 -2.26 -5.00
N ALA A 87 -4.37 -2.96 -5.81
CA ALA A 87 -4.88 -3.98 -6.73
C ALA A 87 -5.58 -5.14 -5.99
N GLY A 88 -5.08 -5.52 -4.82
CA GLY A 88 -5.68 -6.53 -3.95
C GLY A 88 -7.02 -6.10 -3.39
N ARG A 89 -7.09 -4.87 -2.83
CA ARG A 89 -8.34 -4.29 -2.31
C ARG A 89 -9.43 -4.19 -3.39
N ALA A 90 -9.09 -3.77 -4.60
CA ALA A 90 -10.04 -3.66 -5.71
C ALA A 90 -10.62 -4.99 -6.22
N LYS A 91 -9.99 -6.14 -5.94
CA LYS A 91 -10.47 -7.47 -6.35
C LYS A 91 -11.53 -8.08 -5.41
N THR A 92 -11.64 -7.54 -4.20
CA THR A 92 -12.51 -8.08 -3.14
C THR A 92 -13.88 -7.39 -3.11
N CYS A 93 -14.06 -6.33 -3.87
CA CYS A 93 -15.34 -5.65 -4.13
C CYS A 93 -16.01 -6.20 -5.40
#